data_AF-A0A2I8VF24-F1
#
_entry.id   AF-A0A2I8VF24-F1
#
_cell.length_a   1.000
_cell.length_b   1.000
_cell.length_c   1.000
_cell.angle_alpha   90.00
_cell.angle_beta   90.00
_cell.angle_gamma   90.00
#
_symmetry.space_group_name_H-M   'P 1'
#
loop_
_entity.id
_entity.type
_entity.pdbx_description
1 polymer ?
#
loop_
_entity_poly.entity_id
_entity_poly.type
_entity_poly.pdbx_seq_one_letter_code
_entity_poly.pdbx_strand_id
1 'polypeptide(L)'
;MTRVLKTSGFLGLTAMMLVGMYQHSLVAGGGGAPSWMVGGHAHLGVLSILAIVMGFAVDAFSMTGSLRSAVTGLFVLGQWLLPVSVWVGVGFGVTILLPAIFLWGLCLIVAMLIMVWQAATADVGRGGPSHGVAPADD
;
A
#
# COMPACT_ATOMS: atom_id res chain seq x y z
N MET A 1 -6.59 6.47 -12.11
CA MET A 1 -6.61 5.67 -10.86
C MET A 1 -5.25 5.55 -10.18
N THR A 2 -4.12 5.74 -10.87
CA THR A 2 -2.80 5.73 -10.23
C THR A 2 -2.58 6.85 -9.20
N ARG A 3 -3.29 7.98 -9.35
CA ARG A 3 -3.43 8.98 -8.29
C ARG A 3 -3.99 8.39 -6.98
N VAL A 4 -4.97 7.48 -7.04
CA VAL A 4 -5.59 6.87 -5.85
C VAL A 4 -4.60 5.99 -5.07
N LEU A 5 -3.81 5.18 -5.77
CA LEU A 5 -2.75 4.36 -5.17
C LEU A 5 -1.66 5.24 -4.53
N LYS A 6 -1.21 6.28 -5.24
CA LYS A 6 -0.22 7.24 -4.72
C LYS A 6 -0.76 7.97 -3.49
N THR A 7 -1.99 8.48 -3.54
CA THR A 7 -2.62 9.16 -2.39
C THR A 7 -2.85 8.21 -1.22
N SER A 8 -3.31 6.98 -1.48
CA SER A 8 -3.50 5.95 -0.45
C SER A 8 -2.17 5.57 0.21
N GLY A 9 -1.10 5.48 -0.57
CA GLY A 9 0.24 5.24 -0.05
C GLY A 9 0.76 6.37 0.83
N PHE A 10 0.69 7.63 0.38
CA PHE A 10 1.10 8.76 1.22
C PHE A 10 0.23 8.92 2.48
N LEU A 11 -1.08 8.68 2.37
CA LEU A 11 -1.98 8.70 3.51
C LEU A 11 -1.64 7.58 4.51
N GLY A 12 -1.35 6.38 4.02
CA GLY A 12 -0.95 5.26 4.88
C GLY A 12 0.43 5.47 5.54
N LEU A 13 1.38 6.10 4.85
CA LEU A 13 2.65 6.54 5.45
C LEU A 13 2.43 7.57 6.55
N THR A 14 1.54 8.54 6.32
CA THR A 14 1.18 9.55 7.32
C THR A 14 0.56 8.88 8.56
N ALA A 15 -0.39 7.96 8.36
CA ALA A 15 -0.98 7.17 9.44
C ALA A 15 0.07 6.35 10.20
N MET A 16 1.02 5.74 9.48
CA MET A 16 2.13 5.00 10.09
C MET A 16 3.02 5.89 10.96
N MET A 17 3.35 7.11 10.50
CA MET A 17 4.11 8.07 11.30
C MET A 17 3.37 8.48 12.58
N LEU A 18 2.04 8.70 12.50
CA LEU A 18 1.22 8.99 13.69
C LEU A 18 1.26 7.83 14.70
N VAL A 19 1.09 6.59 14.22
CA VAL A 19 1.14 5.41 15.09
C VAL A 19 2.54 5.21 15.68
N GLY A 20 3.60 5.46 14.90
CA GLY A 20 4.98 5.38 15.37
C GLY A 20 5.28 6.41 16.47
N MET A 21 4.81 7.64 16.31
CA MET A 21 4.94 8.69 17.34
C MET A 21 4.18 8.31 18.62
N TYR A 22 3.00 7.72 18.49
CA TYR A 22 2.24 7.24 19.65
C TYR A 22 2.96 6.08 20.37
N GLN A 23 3.49 5.11 19.62
CA GLN A 23 4.34 4.03 20.19
C GLN A 23 5.53 4.59 20.95
N HIS A 24 6.23 5.56 20.35
CA HIS A 24 7.36 6.24 21.00
C HIS A 24 6.93 6.92 22.31
N SER A 25 5.78 7.59 22.33
CA SER A 25 5.25 8.24 23.54
C SER A 25 4.98 7.26 24.68
N LEU A 26 4.48 6.06 24.38
CA LEU A 26 4.23 5.01 25.37
C LEU A 26 5.52 4.42 25.94
N VAL A 27 6.51 4.20 25.07
CA VAL A 27 7.84 3.71 25.48
C VAL A 27 8.57 4.76 26.31
N ALA A 28 8.49 6.03 25.93
CA ALA A 28 9.06 7.13 26.69
C ALA A 28 8.39 7.31 28.08
N GLY A 29 7.11 6.94 28.20
CA GLY A 29 6.37 6.89 29.47
C GLY A 29 6.75 5.72 30.40
N GLY A 30 7.75 4.91 30.04
CA GLY A 30 8.21 3.75 30.83
C GLY A 30 7.40 2.47 30.59
N GLY A 31 6.47 2.47 29.64
CA GLY A 31 5.72 1.29 29.22
C GLY A 31 6.37 0.53 28.05
N GLY A 32 5.73 -0.57 27.62
CA GLY A 32 6.05 -1.28 26.38
C GLY A 32 5.01 -1.00 25.29
N ALA A 33 5.42 -0.92 24.03
CA ALA A 33 4.48 -0.83 22.91
C ALA A 33 3.70 -2.15 22.77
N PRO A 34 2.35 -2.13 22.76
CA PRO A 34 1.57 -3.35 22.59
C PRO A 34 1.86 -4.04 21.25
N SER A 35 2.00 -5.36 21.28
CA SER A 35 2.40 -6.17 20.11
C SER A 35 1.45 -6.03 18.92
N TRP A 36 0.14 -5.92 19.16
CA TRP A 36 -0.87 -5.69 18.12
C TRP A 36 -0.68 -4.35 17.41
N MET A 37 -0.21 -3.33 18.14
CA MET A 37 0.04 -2.01 17.60
C MET A 37 1.30 -2.00 16.73
N VAL A 38 2.34 -2.71 17.17
CA VAL A 38 3.58 -2.93 16.40
C VAL A 38 3.28 -3.70 15.11
N GLY A 39 2.48 -4.77 15.19
CA GLY A 39 2.10 -5.58 14.04
C GLY A 39 1.37 -4.79 12.95
N GLY A 40 0.35 -4.01 13.32
CA GLY A 40 -0.38 -3.19 12.34
C GLY A 40 0.42 -1.99 11.83
N HIS A 41 1.29 -1.38 12.65
CA HIS A 41 2.23 -0.33 12.21
C HIS A 41 3.17 -0.83 11.12
N ALA A 42 3.78 -2.00 11.33
CA ALA A 42 4.71 -2.59 10.37
C ALA A 42 4.04 -2.90 9.02
N HIS A 43 2.84 -3.49 9.06
CA HIS A 43 2.07 -3.77 7.85
C HIS A 43 1.67 -2.49 7.13
N LEU A 44 1.17 -1.47 7.85
CA LEU A 44 0.87 -0.18 7.22
C LEU A 44 2.08 0.44 6.53
N GLY A 45 3.24 0.42 7.17
CA GLY A 45 4.47 0.98 6.60
C GLY A 45 4.81 0.35 5.25
N VAL A 46 5.01 -0.98 5.23
CA VAL A 46 5.36 -1.73 4.02
C VAL A 46 4.30 -1.61 2.94
N LEU A 47 3.02 -1.79 3.28
CA LEU A 47 1.93 -1.77 2.29
C LEU A 47 1.73 -0.37 1.69
N SER A 48 2.04 0.68 2.44
CA SER A 48 1.94 2.06 1.96
C SER A 48 3.03 2.43 0.97
N ILE A 49 4.27 1.98 1.21
CA ILE A 49 5.36 2.13 0.23
C ILE A 49 5.02 1.36 -1.05
N LEU A 50 4.56 0.11 -0.90
CA LEU A 50 4.13 -0.71 -2.02
C LEU A 50 2.98 -0.06 -2.79
N ALA A 51 2.04 0.63 -2.13
CA ALA A 51 0.96 1.37 -2.81
C ALA A 51 1.50 2.46 -3.74
N ILE A 52 2.51 3.21 -3.29
CA ILE A 52 3.16 4.25 -4.09
C ILE A 52 3.86 3.62 -5.29
N VAL A 53 4.68 2.58 -5.06
CA VAL A 53 5.40 1.85 -6.10
C VAL A 53 4.44 1.25 -7.13
N MET A 54 3.35 0.63 -6.66
CA MET A 54 2.29 0.09 -7.50
C MET A 54 1.62 1.18 -8.33
N GLY A 55 1.39 2.36 -7.76
CA GLY A 55 0.90 3.53 -8.47
C GLY A 55 1.79 3.94 -9.64
N PHE A 56 3.11 3.80 -9.53
CA PHE A 56 4.03 4.04 -10.65
C PHE A 56 4.09 2.86 -11.62
N ALA A 57 4.11 1.62 -11.12
CA ALA A 57 4.18 0.41 -11.93
C ALA A 57 2.96 0.25 -12.85
N VAL A 58 1.75 0.54 -12.35
CA VAL A 58 0.50 0.50 -13.13
C VAL A 58 0.48 1.54 -14.26
N ASP A 59 1.16 2.68 -14.08
CA ASP A 59 1.39 3.66 -15.14
C ASP A 59 2.43 3.13 -16.14
N ALA A 60 3.55 2.58 -15.66
CA ALA A 60 4.66 2.09 -16.48
C ALA A 60 4.31 0.89 -17.38
N PHE A 61 3.47 -0.04 -16.89
CA PHE A 61 3.00 -1.19 -17.66
C PHE A 61 1.81 -0.87 -18.57
N SER A 62 1.42 0.40 -18.73
CA SER A 62 0.30 0.84 -19.57
C SER A 62 -1.00 0.06 -19.33
N MET A 63 -1.26 -0.38 -18.09
CA MET A 63 -2.45 -1.17 -17.76
C MET A 63 -3.72 -0.36 -18.05
N THR A 64 -4.67 -0.90 -18.82
CA THR A 64 -5.93 -0.21 -19.13
C THR A 64 -7.16 -0.97 -18.67
N GLY A 65 -8.30 -0.27 -18.62
CA GLY A 65 -9.61 -0.87 -18.41
C GLY A 65 -9.83 -1.52 -17.04
N SER A 66 -10.54 -2.64 -17.03
CA SER A 66 -10.97 -3.36 -15.83
C SER A 66 -9.81 -3.91 -14.99
N LEU A 67 -8.72 -4.35 -15.63
CA LEU A 67 -7.55 -4.90 -14.94
C LEU A 67 -6.88 -3.87 -14.04
N ARG A 68 -6.71 -2.63 -14.53
CA ARG A 68 -6.19 -1.50 -13.74
C ARG A 68 -7.08 -1.22 -12.53
N SER A 69 -8.40 -1.26 -12.73
CA SER A 69 -9.36 -1.03 -11.64
C SER A 69 -9.33 -2.15 -10.60
N ALA A 70 -9.24 -3.40 -11.04
CA ALA A 70 -9.16 -4.56 -10.16
C ALA A 70 -7.91 -4.52 -9.29
N VAL A 71 -6.71 -4.34 -9.89
CA VAL A 71 -5.44 -4.26 -9.13
C VAL A 71 -5.47 -3.09 -8.14
N THR A 72 -5.93 -1.92 -8.60
CA THR A 72 -6.00 -0.71 -7.74
C THR A 72 -6.94 -0.93 -6.56
N GLY A 73 -8.16 -1.40 -6.81
CA GLY A 73 -9.15 -1.60 -5.75
C GLY A 73 -8.74 -2.69 -4.77
N LEU A 74 -8.26 -3.82 -5.29
CA LEU A 74 -7.85 -4.97 -4.49
C LEU A 74 -6.66 -4.64 -3.60
N PHE A 75 -5.69 -3.87 -4.13
CA PHE A 75 -4.54 -3.42 -3.35
C PHE A 75 -4.91 -2.38 -2.29
N VAL A 76 -5.71 -1.36 -2.63
CA VAL A 76 -6.12 -0.32 -1.68
C VAL A 76 -6.96 -0.90 -0.54
N LEU A 77 -7.90 -1.79 -0.85
CA LEU A 77 -8.69 -2.49 0.18
C LEU A 77 -7.78 -3.32 1.08
N GLY A 78 -6.92 -4.16 0.50
CA GLY A 78 -6.00 -4.97 1.29
C GLY A 78 -5.05 -4.15 2.17
N GLN A 79 -4.52 -3.03 1.64
CA GLN A 79 -3.61 -2.13 2.35
C GLN A 79 -4.23 -1.58 3.64
N TRP A 80 -5.50 -1.18 3.59
CA TRP A 80 -6.17 -0.55 4.73
C TRP A 80 -6.84 -1.56 5.65
N LEU A 81 -7.53 -2.55 5.10
CA LEU A 81 -8.33 -3.47 5.89
C LEU A 81 -7.48 -4.49 6.64
N LEU A 82 -6.29 -4.84 6.15
CA LEU A 82 -5.41 -5.79 6.85
C LEU A 82 -4.89 -5.21 8.18
N PRO A 83 -4.25 -4.02 8.23
CA PRO A 83 -3.79 -3.44 9.50
C PRO A 83 -4.93 -3.06 10.44
N VAL A 84 -6.04 -2.54 9.91
CA VAL A 84 -7.23 -2.21 10.72
C VAL A 84 -7.82 -3.47 11.34
N SER A 85 -7.90 -4.59 10.61
CA SER A 85 -8.39 -5.86 11.16
C SER A 85 -7.49 -6.41 12.26
N VAL A 86 -6.17 -6.19 12.18
CA VAL A 86 -5.23 -6.56 13.26
C VAL A 86 -5.46 -5.70 14.51
N TRP A 87 -5.61 -4.39 14.34
CA TRP A 87 -5.87 -3.48 15.47
C TRP A 87 -7.23 -3.74 16.12
N VAL A 88 -8.28 -3.93 15.33
CA VAL A 88 -9.63 -4.18 15.86
C VAL A 88 -9.77 -5.60 16.40
N GLY A 89 -9.22 -6.60 15.70
CA GLY A 89 -9.30 -8.00 16.10
C GLY A 89 -8.50 -8.32 17.35
N VAL A 90 -7.25 -7.87 17.42
CA VAL A 90 -6.36 -8.16 18.54
C VAL A 90 -6.38 -7.06 19.59
N GLY A 91 -6.40 -5.79 19.19
CA GLY A 91 -6.37 -4.65 20.12
C GLY A 91 -7.72 -4.38 20.81
N PHE A 92 -8.83 -4.47 20.08
CA PHE A 92 -10.19 -4.25 20.64
C PHE A 92 -10.93 -5.56 20.96
N GLY A 93 -10.30 -6.72 20.75
CA GLY A 93 -10.85 -8.04 21.12
C GLY A 93 -11.95 -8.56 20.18
N VAL A 94 -12.13 -7.97 18.99
CA VAL A 94 -13.18 -8.36 18.04
C VAL A 94 -12.69 -9.52 17.16
N THR A 95 -12.57 -10.71 17.74
CA THR A 95 -11.90 -11.87 17.13
C THR A 95 -12.53 -12.37 15.82
N ILE A 96 -13.79 -12.03 15.54
CA ILE A 96 -14.47 -12.35 14.27
C ILE A 96 -13.80 -11.69 13.05
N LEU A 97 -12.98 -10.65 13.25
CA LEU A 97 -12.20 -10.03 12.17
C LEU A 97 -10.91 -10.78 11.84
N LEU A 98 -10.44 -11.70 12.69
CA LEU A 98 -9.18 -12.42 12.46
C LEU A 98 -9.19 -13.27 11.17
N PRO A 99 -10.28 -14.00 10.84
CA PRO A 99 -10.38 -14.68 9.55
C PRO A 99 -10.36 -13.71 8.36
N ALA A 100 -10.89 -12.49 8.52
CA ALA A 100 -10.90 -11.49 7.46
C ALA A 100 -9.49 -11.05 7.05
N ILE A 101 -8.49 -11.15 7.95
CA ILE A 101 -7.08 -10.90 7.63
C ILE A 101 -6.62 -11.77 6.45
N PHE A 102 -7.06 -13.04 6.39
CA PHE A 102 -6.73 -13.93 5.27
C PHE A 102 -7.39 -13.49 3.98
N LEU A 103 -8.63 -12.99 4.03
CA LEU A 103 -9.33 -12.46 2.86
C LEU A 103 -8.60 -11.23 2.30
N TRP A 104 -8.24 -10.27 3.15
CA TRP A 104 -7.49 -9.07 2.75
C TRP A 104 -6.08 -9.42 2.27
N GLY A 105 -5.44 -10.41 2.89
CA GLY A 105 -4.17 -10.97 2.42
C GLY A 105 -4.30 -11.59 1.03
N LEU A 106 -5.37 -12.35 0.76
CA LEU A 106 -5.64 -12.94 -0.54
C LEU A 106 -5.86 -11.84 -1.61
N CYS A 107 -6.54 -10.76 -1.26
CA CYS A 107 -6.66 -9.57 -2.12
C CYS A 107 -5.27 -9.05 -2.53
N LEU A 108 -4.37 -8.83 -1.56
CA LEU A 108 -3.02 -8.36 -1.85
C LEU A 108 -2.21 -9.35 -2.69
N ILE A 109 -2.33 -10.65 -2.40
CA ILE A 109 -1.66 -11.72 -3.17
C ILE A 109 -2.13 -11.70 -4.62
N VAL A 110 -3.44 -11.69 -4.87
CA VAL A 110 -3.99 -11.66 -6.22
C VAL A 110 -3.57 -10.40 -6.96
N ALA A 111 -3.57 -9.23 -6.30
CA ALA A 111 -3.08 -7.99 -6.90
C ALA A 111 -1.60 -8.11 -7.32
N MET A 112 -0.77 -8.71 -6.47
CA MET A 112 0.65 -8.94 -6.77
C MET A 112 0.87 -9.99 -7.86
N LEU A 113 0.09 -11.05 -7.91
CA LEU A 113 0.17 -12.06 -8.97
C LEU A 113 -0.16 -11.46 -10.34
N ILE A 114 -1.16 -10.57 -10.42
CA ILE A 114 -1.47 -9.84 -11.65
C ILE A 114 -0.29 -8.97 -12.07
N MET A 115 0.35 -8.29 -11.12
CA MET A 115 1.52 -7.45 -11.38
C MET A 115 2.75 -8.27 -11.80
N VAL A 116 2.95 -9.46 -11.22
CA VAL A 116 3.99 -10.40 -11.63
C VAL A 116 3.76 -10.86 -13.06
N TRP A 117 2.53 -11.25 -13.40
CA TRP A 117 2.19 -11.64 -14.77
C TRP A 117 2.51 -10.51 -15.75
N GLN A 118 2.13 -9.28 -15.42
CA GLN A 118 2.38 -8.11 -16.26
C GLN A 118 3.86 -7.76 -16.36
N ALA A 119 4.62 -7.90 -15.28
CA ALA A 119 6.07 -7.70 -15.32
C ALA A 119 6.78 -8.76 -16.19
N ALA A 120 6.20 -9.96 -16.31
CA ALA A 120 6.76 -11.04 -17.12
C ALA A 120 6.37 -10.96 -18.61
N THR A 121 5.19 -10.40 -18.93
CA THR A 121 4.62 -10.43 -20.30
C THR A 121 4.58 -9.08 -21.00
N ALA A 122 4.65 -7.96 -20.26
CA ALA A 122 4.60 -6.63 -20.85
C ALA A 122 6.00 -6.14 -21.23
N ASP A 123 6.17 -5.73 -22.48
CA ASP A 123 7.30 -4.88 -22.86
C ASP A 123 7.09 -3.50 -22.22
N VAL A 124 7.92 -3.15 -21.23
CA VAL A 124 7.94 -1.80 -20.67
C VAL A 124 8.27 -0.85 -21.80
N GLY A 125 7.31 -0.04 -22.22
CA GLY A 125 7.47 0.85 -23.37
C GLY A 125 8.69 1.74 -23.17
N ARG A 126 9.74 1.54 -23.98
CA ARG A 126 10.85 2.49 -24.19
C ARG A 126 10.38 3.74 -24.95
N GLY A 127 9.22 4.27 -24.61
CA GLY A 127 8.50 5.27 -25.39
C GLY A 127 7.85 6.33 -24.50
N GLY A 128 8.61 6.92 -23.59
CA GLY A 128 8.28 8.28 -23.16
C GLY A 128 8.72 9.25 -24.26
N PRO A 129 7.94 10.26 -24.63
CA PRO A 129 8.48 11.36 -25.42
C PRO A 129 9.67 11.92 -24.65
N SER A 130 10.84 11.95 -25.26
CA SER A 130 11.90 12.86 -24.82
C SER A 130 11.30 14.25 -24.93
N HIS A 131 10.82 14.80 -23.82
CA HIS A 131 10.69 16.24 -23.69
C HIS A 131 12.11 16.77 -23.91
N GLY A 132 12.40 17.16 -25.14
CA GLY A 132 13.59 17.90 -25.48
C GLY A 132 13.60 19.11 -24.57
N VAL A 133 14.56 19.13 -23.67
CA VAL A 133 14.93 20.37 -22.99
C VAL A 133 15.41 21.28 -24.11
N ALA A 134 14.54 22.19 -24.55
CA ALA A 134 14.97 23.29 -25.39
C ALA A 134 15.98 24.08 -24.55
N PRO A 135 17.19 24.38 -25.06
CA PRO A 135 18.11 25.25 -24.35
C PRO A 135 17.39 26.58 -24.11
N ALA A 136 17.50 27.09 -22.89
CA ALA A 136 16.99 28.41 -22.56
C ALA A 136 17.82 29.44 -23.34
N ASP A 137 17.24 29.99 -24.41
CA ASP A 137 17.69 31.24 -24.98
C ASP A 137 17.09 32.35 -24.09
N ASP A 138 17.89 32.86 -23.15
CA ASP A 138 17.96 34.24 -22.63
C ASP A 138 18.78 34.32 -21.33
#